data_AF-A0AAU8ZMU9-F1
#
_entry.id   AF-A0AAU8ZMU9-F1
#
_cell.length_a   1.000
_cell.length_b   1.000
_cell.length_c   1.000
_cell.angle_alpha   90.00
_cell.angle_beta   90.00
_cell.angle_gamma   90.00
#
_symmetry.space_group_name_H-M   'P 1'
#
loop_
_entity.id
_entity.type
_entity.pdbx_description
1 polymer ?
#
loop_
_entity_poly.entity_id
_entity_poly.type
_entity_poly.pdbx_seq_one_letter_code
_entity_poly.pdbx_strand_id
1 'polypeptide(L)'
;MKKLLLAGLLGGAVFGLSANVLANVNHNNQSAGGGFASQTAQVVSVSNANNQPDDSRVIIEGFIIRNISHNLYEFKDDSGITRVKIDKDKWDGLIVSPDTKIRIEGRIDNHLIDHEINAEKIYPAE
;
A
#
# COMPACT_ATOMS: atom_id res chain seq x y z
N MET A 1 24.66 63.06 1.99
CA MET A 1 25.14 62.92 0.60
C MET A 1 25.44 61.45 0.32
N LYS A 2 24.50 60.72 -0.29
CA LYS A 2 24.72 59.33 -0.73
C LYS A 2 24.27 59.25 -2.19
N LYS A 3 25.23 58.86 -3.03
CA LYS A 3 25.20 58.93 -4.49
C LYS A 3 24.35 57.80 -5.05
N LEU A 4 23.58 58.11 -6.08
CA LEU A 4 22.89 57.18 -6.97
C LEU A 4 23.92 56.38 -7.77
N LEU A 5 23.68 55.07 -7.93
CA LEU A 5 24.26 54.29 -9.03
C LEU A 5 23.18 53.43 -9.66
N LEU A 6 22.97 53.73 -10.94
CA LEU A 6 22.13 53.04 -11.91
C LEU A 6 23.07 52.17 -12.75
N ALA A 7 22.77 50.88 -12.91
CA ALA A 7 23.35 50.04 -13.94
C ALA A 7 22.35 48.92 -14.28
N GLY A 8 22.04 48.77 -15.56
CA GLY A 8 21.06 47.81 -16.06
C GLY A 8 21.66 46.66 -16.85
N LEU A 9 20.73 45.93 -17.47
CA LEU A 9 20.82 45.06 -18.65
C LEU A 9 21.24 43.58 -18.49
N LEU A 10 20.27 42.74 -18.89
CA LEU A 10 20.35 41.54 -19.73
C LEU A 10 20.88 40.23 -19.12
N GLY A 11 20.06 39.19 -19.25
CA GLY A 11 20.49 37.79 -19.14
C GLY A 11 19.31 36.86 -18.89
N GLY A 12 18.69 36.36 -19.96
CA GLY A 12 17.72 35.28 -19.87
C GLY A 12 18.41 34.01 -19.35
N ALA A 13 17.82 33.38 -18.34
CA ALA A 13 18.21 32.05 -17.89
C ALA A 13 17.11 31.06 -18.29
N VAL A 14 17.40 30.27 -19.32
CA VAL A 14 16.62 29.08 -19.68
C VAL A 14 16.94 28.02 -18.64
N PHE A 15 15.97 27.66 -17.80
CA PHE A 15 16.09 26.52 -16.90
C PHE A 15 15.82 25.23 -17.70
N GLY A 16 16.89 24.70 -18.31
CA GLY A 16 16.95 23.31 -18.74
C GLY A 16 17.61 22.47 -17.66
N LEU A 17 16.84 21.59 -17.02
CA LEU A 17 17.36 20.41 -16.35
C LEU A 17 16.65 19.20 -16.95
N SER A 18 17.40 18.47 -17.77
CA SER A 18 17.06 17.15 -18.27
C SER A 18 17.28 16.12 -17.17
N ALA A 19 16.23 15.37 -16.82
CA ALA A 19 16.35 14.11 -16.09
C ALA A 19 15.71 13.03 -16.97
N ASN A 20 16.53 12.07 -17.40
CA ASN A 20 16.08 10.86 -18.07
C ASN A 20 15.24 10.04 -17.09
N VAL A 21 13.91 10.15 -17.17
CA VAL A 21 13.00 9.23 -16.46
C VAL A 21 12.81 8.00 -17.34
N LEU A 22 13.55 6.94 -17.04
CA LEU A 22 13.23 5.58 -17.47
C LEU A 22 12.00 5.12 -16.70
N ALA A 23 10.81 5.34 -17.25
CA ALA A 23 9.60 4.70 -16.76
C ALA A 23 9.49 3.31 -17.42
N ASN A 24 9.67 2.29 -16.58
CA ASN A 24 9.39 0.89 -16.89
C ASN A 24 7.89 0.73 -17.17
N VAL A 25 7.49 0.77 -18.45
CA VAL A 25 6.12 0.48 -18.87
C VAL A 25 5.91 -1.02 -18.77
N ASN A 26 5.32 -1.46 -17.65
CA ASN A 26 4.82 -2.82 -17.52
C ASN A 26 3.60 -2.97 -18.46
N HIS A 27 3.80 -3.69 -19.56
CA HIS A 27 2.77 -3.98 -20.55
C HIS A 27 1.77 -4.99 -19.96
N ASN A 28 0.77 -4.52 -19.23
CA ASN A 28 -0.43 -5.32 -19.00
C ASN A 28 -1.30 -5.24 -20.25
N ASN A 29 -1.24 -6.33 -21.05
CA ASN A 29 -2.15 -6.60 -22.16
C ASN A 29 -3.60 -6.39 -21.72
N GLN A 30 -4.19 -5.25 -22.12
CA GLN A 30 -5.62 -5.06 -21.98
C GLN A 30 -6.32 -5.85 -23.07
N SER A 31 -7.00 -6.90 -22.64
CA SER A 31 -7.99 -7.66 -23.41
C SER A 31 -8.93 -6.70 -24.14
N ALA A 32 -9.13 -6.94 -25.43
CA ALA A 32 -10.02 -6.19 -26.29
C ALA A 32 -11.49 -6.45 -25.89
N GLY A 33 -11.97 -5.72 -24.89
CA GLY A 33 -13.37 -5.67 -24.48
C GLY A 33 -13.62 -4.34 -23.78
N GLY A 34 -14.43 -3.48 -24.39
CA GLY A 34 -14.78 -2.18 -23.80
C GLY A 34 -15.49 -2.33 -22.45
N GLY A 35 -15.12 -1.50 -21.48
CA GLY A 35 -15.69 -1.46 -20.12
C GLY A 35 -14.88 -0.56 -19.18
N PHE A 36 -15.41 -0.26 -17.99
CA PHE A 36 -14.65 0.42 -16.93
C PHE A 36 -13.55 -0.51 -16.41
N ALA A 37 -12.30 -0.22 -16.75
CA ALA A 37 -11.14 -0.86 -16.17
C ALA A 37 -10.76 -0.11 -14.89
N SER A 38 -11.26 -0.58 -13.75
CA SER A 38 -10.67 -0.16 -12.46
C SER A 38 -9.22 -0.65 -12.42
N GLN A 39 -8.30 0.21 -11.97
CA GLN A 39 -6.94 -0.25 -11.71
C GLN A 39 -7.02 -1.42 -10.71
N THR A 40 -6.39 -2.54 -11.04
CA THR A 40 -6.29 -3.66 -10.11
C THR A 40 -5.59 -3.15 -8.86
N ALA A 41 -6.25 -3.30 -7.70
CA ALA A 41 -5.69 -2.89 -6.43
C ALA A 41 -4.35 -3.63 -6.22
N GLN A 42 -3.30 -2.86 -5.94
CA GLN A 42 -1.94 -3.39 -5.81
C GLN A 42 -1.70 -3.88 -4.39
N VAL A 43 -0.92 -4.95 -4.26
CA VAL A 43 -0.41 -5.40 -2.97
C VAL A 43 0.61 -4.39 -2.45
N VAL A 44 0.43 -3.92 -1.22
CA VAL A 44 1.36 -3.05 -0.51
C VAL A 44 2.08 -3.83 0.58
N SER A 45 3.26 -3.35 0.99
CA SER A 45 3.96 -3.93 2.13
C SER A 45 3.24 -3.62 3.44
N VAL A 46 3.43 -4.45 4.46
CA VAL A 46 2.89 -4.22 5.81
C VAL A 46 3.36 -2.88 6.36
N SER A 47 4.62 -2.52 6.18
CA SER A 47 5.16 -1.21 6.59
C SER A 47 4.43 -0.05 5.89
N ASN A 48 4.12 -0.17 4.60
CA ASN A 48 3.36 0.86 3.87
C ASN A 48 1.90 0.91 4.31
N ALA A 49 1.28 -0.25 4.59
CA ALA A 49 -0.07 -0.33 5.13
C ALA A 49 -0.18 0.39 6.48
N ASN A 50 0.81 0.21 7.36
CA ASN A 50 0.84 0.84 8.68
C ASN A 50 0.90 2.38 8.64
N ASN A 51 1.28 2.96 7.51
CA ASN A 51 1.34 4.41 7.29
C ASN A 51 0.08 4.97 6.60
N GLN A 52 -0.89 4.13 6.27
CA GLN A 52 -2.12 4.59 5.64
C GLN A 52 -3.07 5.24 6.67
N PRO A 53 -3.87 6.23 6.24
CA PRO A 53 -4.93 6.80 7.07
C PRO A 53 -5.95 5.77 7.52
N ASP A 54 -6.69 6.10 8.58
CA ASP A 54 -7.89 5.36 9.00
C ASP A 54 -8.88 5.18 7.82
N ASP A 55 -9.63 4.08 7.83
CA ASP A 55 -10.56 3.67 6.76
C ASP A 55 -9.94 3.37 5.38
N SER A 56 -8.61 3.47 5.24
CA SER A 56 -7.94 3.16 3.97
C SER A 56 -8.06 1.68 3.63
N ARG A 57 -8.45 1.37 2.38
CA ARG A 57 -8.48 -0.01 1.88
C ARG A 57 -7.08 -0.43 1.41
N VAL A 58 -6.60 -1.55 1.91
CA VAL A 58 -5.27 -2.09 1.61
C VAL A 58 -5.36 -3.57 1.20
N ILE A 59 -4.38 -4.01 0.42
CA ILE A 59 -4.15 -5.42 0.13
C ILE A 59 -2.73 -5.75 0.55
N ILE A 60 -2.57 -6.74 1.43
CA ILE A 60 -1.27 -7.19 1.92
C ILE A 60 -1.10 -8.69 1.74
N GLU A 61 0.14 -9.15 1.66
CA GLU A 61 0.50 -10.56 1.55
C GLU A 61 1.58 -10.93 2.55
N GLY A 62 1.53 -12.16 3.05
CA GLY A 62 2.40 -12.58 4.13
C GLY A 62 1.83 -13.77 4.90
N PHE A 63 2.25 -13.90 6.15
CA PHE A 63 2.00 -15.09 6.96
C PHE A 63 1.39 -14.71 8.31
N ILE A 64 0.45 -15.52 8.78
CA ILE A 64 -0.02 -15.44 10.17
C ILE A 64 0.99 -16.16 11.05
N ILE A 65 1.68 -15.41 11.91
CA ILE A 65 2.75 -15.97 12.76
C ILE A 65 2.30 -16.24 14.19
N ARG A 66 1.18 -15.64 14.63
CA ARG A 66 0.65 -15.82 15.98
C ARG A 66 -0.84 -15.48 16.06
N ASN A 67 -1.60 -16.28 16.80
CA ASN A 67 -2.95 -15.91 17.26
C ASN A 67 -2.80 -15.15 18.60
N ILE A 68 -3.29 -13.91 18.66
CA ILE A 68 -3.24 -13.06 19.85
C ILE A 68 -4.49 -13.28 20.70
N SER A 69 -5.67 -13.26 20.07
CA SER A 69 -6.96 -13.52 20.69
C SER A 69 -7.97 -13.94 19.61
N HIS A 70 -9.15 -14.42 20.02
CA HIS A 70 -10.31 -14.79 19.17
C HIS A 70 -10.14 -14.57 17.66
N ASN A 71 -10.23 -13.31 17.22
CA ASN A 71 -10.18 -12.91 15.81
C ASN A 71 -8.95 -12.05 15.49
N LEU A 72 -8.00 -11.88 16.40
CA LEU A 72 -6.85 -10.99 16.26
C LEU A 72 -5.55 -11.80 16.11
N TYR A 73 -4.79 -11.50 15.07
CA TYR A 73 -3.60 -12.25 14.68
C TYR A 73 -2.42 -11.31 14.42
N GLU A 74 -1.20 -11.80 14.61
CA GLU A 74 -0.01 -11.14 14.07
C GLU A 74 0.27 -11.66 12.68
N PHE A 75 0.41 -10.71 11.77
CA PHE A 75 0.69 -10.92 10.36
C PHE A 75 2.03 -10.31 10.01
N LYS A 76 2.82 -11.04 9.23
CA LYS A 76 4.18 -10.66 8.86
C LYS A 76 4.42 -10.75 7.36
N ASP A 77 5.12 -9.76 6.83
CA ASP A 77 5.83 -9.83 5.56
C ASP A 77 7.33 -9.49 5.77
N ASP A 78 8.07 -9.30 4.67
CA ASP A 78 9.49 -8.94 4.75
C ASP A 78 9.75 -7.52 5.28
N SER A 79 8.74 -6.65 5.23
CA SER A 79 8.83 -5.25 5.66
C SER A 79 8.51 -5.05 7.14
N GLY A 80 7.78 -5.97 7.78
CA GLY A 80 7.45 -5.86 9.19
C GLY A 80 6.31 -6.77 9.66
N ILE A 81 5.81 -6.45 10.84
CA ILE A 81 4.69 -7.14 11.50
C ILE A 81 3.57 -6.14 11.74
N THR A 82 2.34 -6.57 11.57
CA THR A 82 1.14 -5.81 11.95
C THR A 82 0.09 -6.73 12.57
N ARG A 83 -1.00 -6.15 13.08
CA ARG A 83 -2.14 -6.90 13.58
C ARG A 83 -3.25 -6.92 12.55
N VAL A 84 -3.83 -8.09 12.37
CA VAL A 84 -4.97 -8.28 11.47
C VAL A 84 -6.13 -8.88 12.26
N LYS A 85 -7.31 -8.31 12.08
CA LYS A 85 -8.54 -8.83 12.62
C LYS A 85 -9.28 -9.60 11.53
N ILE A 86 -9.44 -10.90 11.72
CA ILE A 86 -10.07 -11.82 10.78
C ILE A 86 -11.25 -12.47 11.47
N ASP A 87 -12.45 -11.98 11.15
CA ASP A 87 -13.68 -12.56 11.69
C ASP A 87 -13.92 -13.98 11.16
N LYS A 88 -14.67 -14.78 11.92
CA LYS A 88 -14.89 -16.20 11.66
C LYS A 88 -15.43 -16.49 10.25
N ASP A 89 -16.28 -15.60 9.73
CA ASP A 89 -16.88 -15.72 8.39
C ASP A 89 -15.86 -15.51 7.27
N LYS A 90 -14.76 -14.79 7.53
CA LYS A 90 -13.75 -14.49 6.50
C LYS A 90 -12.95 -15.71 6.08
N TRP A 91 -12.86 -16.72 6.95
CA TRP A 91 -12.10 -17.92 6.66
C TRP A 91 -12.69 -18.73 5.50
N ASP A 92 -14.01 -18.77 5.33
CA ASP A 92 -14.69 -19.49 4.24
C ASP A 92 -14.14 -20.91 3.97
N GLY A 93 -13.79 -21.64 5.04
CA GLY A 93 -13.22 -22.99 4.97
C GLY A 93 -11.71 -23.07 4.69
N LEU A 94 -11.03 -21.93 4.48
CA LEU A 94 -9.58 -21.84 4.33
C LEU A 94 -8.87 -22.25 5.62
N ILE A 95 -7.93 -23.18 5.50
CA ILE A 95 -7.06 -23.62 6.59
C ILE A 95 -5.69 -22.97 6.39
N VAL A 96 -5.26 -22.16 7.36
CA VAL A 96 -3.99 -21.43 7.33
C VAL A 96 -3.09 -21.92 8.46
N SER A 97 -1.85 -22.22 8.12
CA SER A 97 -0.76 -22.50 9.05
C SER A 97 0.26 -21.35 9.02
N PRO A 98 1.22 -21.30 9.96
CA PRO A 98 2.30 -20.31 9.90
C PRO A 98 3.15 -20.35 8.62
N ASP A 99 3.16 -21.47 7.89
CA ASP A 99 3.87 -21.63 6.62
C ASP A 99 2.98 -21.30 5.39
N THR A 100 1.70 -20.97 5.62
CA THR A 100 0.75 -20.65 4.56
C THR A 100 0.77 -19.16 4.27
N LYS A 101 1.29 -18.78 3.10
CA LYS A 101 1.21 -17.40 2.62
C LYS A 101 -0.23 -17.09 2.21
N ILE A 102 -0.79 -16.00 2.73
CA ILE A 102 -2.14 -15.54 2.40
C ILE A 102 -2.12 -14.08 1.96
N ARG A 103 -3.13 -13.71 1.18
CA ARG A 103 -3.47 -12.33 0.83
C ARG A 103 -4.67 -11.90 1.66
N ILE A 104 -4.58 -10.70 2.24
CA ILE A 104 -5.67 -10.08 2.99
C ILE A 104 -6.04 -8.78 2.28
N GLU A 105 -7.31 -8.68 1.87
CA GLU A 105 -7.93 -7.40 1.54
C GLU A 105 -8.64 -6.88 2.79
N GLY A 106 -8.34 -5.65 3.21
CA GLY A 106 -8.90 -5.12 4.45
C GLY A 106 -8.93 -3.60 4.50
N ARG A 107 -9.43 -3.07 5.62
CA ARG A 107 -9.40 -1.64 5.95
C ARG A 107 -8.56 -1.40 7.19
N ILE A 108 -7.81 -0.31 7.16
CA ILE A 108 -7.09 0.20 8.32
C ILE A 108 -8.10 0.68 9.35
N ASP A 109 -7.94 0.24 10.60
CA ASP A 109 -8.72 0.69 11.75
C ASP A 109 -7.75 1.21 12.83
N ASN A 110 -7.80 2.51 13.05
CA ASN A 110 -6.91 3.25 13.94
C ASN A 110 -7.69 3.94 15.08
N HIS A 111 -8.90 3.48 15.41
CA HIS A 111 -9.87 4.35 16.05
C HIS A 111 -9.39 4.98 17.37
N LEU A 112 -8.64 4.29 18.23
CA LEU A 112 -8.24 4.87 19.53
C LEU A 112 -6.92 4.36 20.16
N ILE A 113 -6.53 3.08 20.01
CA ILE A 113 -5.39 2.51 20.79
C ILE A 113 -4.56 1.49 20.00
N ASP A 114 -5.19 0.62 19.20
CA ASP A 114 -4.49 -0.43 18.45
C ASP A 114 -4.63 -0.19 16.95
N HIS A 115 -3.50 -0.13 16.26
CA HIS A 115 -3.44 -0.17 14.80
C HIS A 115 -3.71 -1.60 14.34
N GLU A 116 -4.82 -1.82 13.63
CA GLU A 116 -5.16 -3.11 13.06
C GLU A 116 -5.71 -2.99 11.63
N ILE A 117 -5.63 -4.10 10.89
CA ILE A 117 -6.27 -4.24 9.58
C ILE A 117 -7.46 -5.17 9.73
N ASN A 118 -8.66 -4.63 9.54
CA ASN A 118 -9.90 -5.38 9.52
C ASN A 118 -10.05 -6.09 8.17
N ALA A 119 -9.95 -7.42 8.18
CA ALA A 119 -10.05 -8.22 6.97
C ALA A 119 -11.48 -8.22 6.40
N GLU A 120 -11.59 -7.82 5.15
CA GLU A 120 -12.82 -7.95 4.36
C GLU A 120 -12.87 -9.29 3.65
N LYS A 121 -11.72 -9.74 3.12
CA LYS A 121 -11.55 -11.01 2.40
C LYS A 121 -10.13 -11.55 2.59
N ILE A 122 -10.00 -12.87 2.62
CA ILE A 122 -8.70 -13.55 2.65
C ILE A 122 -8.63 -14.61 1.55
N TYR A 123 -7.44 -14.83 1.01
CA TYR A 123 -7.18 -15.80 -0.05
C TYR A 123 -5.82 -16.47 0.15
N PRO A 124 -5.60 -17.70 -0.35
CA PRO A 124 -4.24 -18.17 -0.60
C PRO A 124 -3.49 -17.16 -1.48
N ALA A 125 -2.25 -16.84 -1.10
CA ALA A 125 -1.37 -16.07 -1.97
C ALA A 125 -0.65 -17.04 -2.93
N GLU A 126 -0.42 -16.59 -4.17
CA GLU A 126 0.41 -17.30 -5.16
C GLU A 126 1.91 -17.13 -4.89
#